data_AF-A0A2G6G4N0-F1
#
_entry.id   AF-A0A2G6G4N0-F1
#
_cell.length_a   1.000
_cell.length_b   1.000
_cell.length_c   1.000
_cell.angle_alpha   90.00
_cell.angle_beta   90.00
_cell.angle_gamma   90.00
#
_symmetry.space_group_name_H-M   'P 1'
#
loop_
_entity.id
_entity.type
_entity.pdbx_description
1 polymer ?
#
loop_
_entity_poly.entity_id
_entity_poly.type
_entity_poly.pdbx_seq_one_letter_code
_entity_poly.pdbx_strand_id
1 'polypeptide(L)'
;MKLIDLSHTIVSGMPQWPGDNQPLQIHRVCAHDQEGYMASSLQFGCHVGTHVDGPVHFMAGQSSVDVLSLDAFTGRALVVDATAAGADADAPSLLEKTLLRGRDLKDVDFVLLATGWDRLWRQPGYYRHWPSLSEDLAHLLAASGLKGVGLDTPSVDVVTGSEAHSICAAASMINIENLKGLVPLADKVVNFQALPLKLEGTEASPVRAVAWLDN
;
A
#
# COMPACT_ATOMS: atom_id res chain seq x y z
N MET A 1 6.16 -17.60 -15.99
CA MET A 1 5.69 -16.48 -15.14
C MET A 1 6.51 -16.48 -13.85
N LYS A 2 7.18 -15.36 -13.53
CA LYS A 2 7.91 -15.18 -12.27
C LYS A 2 7.17 -14.13 -11.45
N LEU A 3 6.66 -14.51 -10.29
CA LEU A 3 6.05 -13.58 -9.35
C LEU A 3 7.13 -12.77 -8.62
N ILE A 4 6.84 -11.49 -8.42
CA ILE A 4 7.64 -10.55 -7.67
C ILE A 4 6.85 -10.23 -6.39
N ASP A 5 7.49 -10.45 -5.25
CA ASP A 5 6.92 -10.19 -3.94
C ASP A 5 7.07 -8.71 -3.58
N LEU A 6 5.94 -8.03 -3.43
CA LEU A 6 5.87 -6.60 -3.12
C LEU A 6 5.52 -6.35 -1.64
N SER A 7 5.49 -7.38 -0.80
CA SER A 7 5.13 -7.26 0.61
C SER A 7 6.31 -7.36 1.57
N HIS A 8 6.31 -6.51 2.60
CA HIS A 8 7.19 -6.66 3.74
C HIS A 8 6.78 -7.82 4.65
N THR A 9 7.76 -8.48 5.27
CA THR A 9 7.49 -9.50 6.29
C THR A 9 6.94 -8.85 7.56
N ILE A 10 5.78 -9.30 8.01
CA ILE A 10 5.20 -8.94 9.32
C ILE A 10 5.98 -9.67 10.42
N VAL A 11 6.46 -8.91 11.42
CA VAL A 11 7.19 -9.48 12.58
C VAL A 11 6.69 -8.84 13.88
N SER A 12 6.56 -9.65 14.94
CA SER A 12 6.16 -9.20 16.29
C SER A 12 6.88 -7.92 16.70
N GLY A 13 6.13 -6.91 17.16
CA GLY A 13 6.68 -5.64 17.62
C GLY A 13 7.34 -4.76 16.55
N MET A 14 7.11 -5.00 15.25
CA MET A 14 7.60 -4.07 14.22
C MET A 14 6.98 -2.68 14.37
N PRO A 15 7.68 -1.61 13.95
CA PRO A 15 7.11 -0.26 13.92
C PRO A 15 5.78 -0.20 13.16
N GLN A 16 4.75 0.35 13.80
CA GLN A 16 3.43 0.62 13.22
C GLN A 16 3.26 2.14 13.04
N TRP A 17 2.13 2.56 12.47
CA TRP A 17 1.79 3.97 12.33
C TRP A 17 1.95 4.72 13.67
N PRO A 18 2.56 5.92 13.70
CA PRO A 18 2.69 6.69 14.94
C PRO A 18 1.33 7.02 15.57
N GLY A 19 1.07 6.45 16.74
CA GLY A 19 -0.21 6.60 17.45
C GLY A 19 -1.03 5.31 17.52
N ASP A 20 -0.70 4.32 16.68
CA ASP A 20 -1.31 2.99 16.76
C ASP A 20 -0.74 2.23 17.96
N ASN A 21 -1.56 2.17 19.01
CA ASN A 21 -1.20 1.52 20.27
C ASN A 21 -1.64 0.04 20.31
N GLN A 22 -2.20 -0.50 19.22
CA GLN A 22 -2.61 -1.89 19.17
C GLN A 22 -1.39 -2.81 19.18
N PRO A 23 -1.40 -3.90 19.97
CA PRO A 23 -0.29 -4.82 20.00
C PRO A 23 -0.20 -5.57 18.67
N LEU A 24 1.01 -5.62 18.10
CA LEU A 24 1.34 -6.52 17.01
C LEU A 24 2.11 -7.73 17.53
N GLN A 25 1.44 -8.87 17.59
CA GLN A 25 1.95 -10.11 18.16
C GLN A 25 1.68 -11.30 17.26
N ILE A 26 2.76 -12.03 16.97
CA ILE A 26 2.72 -13.39 16.46
C ILE A 26 3.15 -14.27 17.63
N HIS A 27 2.21 -14.97 18.23
CA HIS A 27 2.45 -15.80 19.41
C HIS A 27 2.49 -17.28 19.00
N ARG A 28 3.58 -17.98 19.37
CA ARG A 28 3.69 -19.42 19.14
C ARG A 28 2.86 -20.16 20.18
N VAL A 29 1.79 -20.82 19.74
CA VAL A 29 0.87 -21.58 20.61
C VAL A 29 1.46 -22.95 20.95
N CYS A 30 2.09 -23.61 19.99
CA CYS A 30 2.80 -24.87 20.21
C CYS A 30 3.97 -25.05 19.23
N ALA A 31 4.96 -25.85 19.62
CA ALA A 31 6.15 -26.12 18.83
C ALA A 31 6.21 -27.59 18.38
N HIS A 32 6.76 -27.81 17.19
CA HIS A 32 6.77 -29.11 16.54
C HIS A 32 7.56 -30.18 17.30
N ASP A 33 8.64 -29.78 17.98
CA ASP A 33 9.49 -30.65 18.77
C ASP A 33 8.76 -31.25 19.99
N GLN A 34 7.73 -30.57 20.50
CA GLN A 34 6.95 -31.00 21.66
C GLN A 34 5.66 -31.73 21.25
N GLU A 35 4.94 -31.20 20.26
CA GLU A 35 3.57 -31.63 19.93
C GLU A 35 3.43 -32.36 18.58
N GLY A 36 4.51 -32.44 17.78
CA GLY A 36 4.47 -33.01 16.43
C GLY A 36 3.81 -32.12 15.37
N TYR A 37 3.39 -30.91 15.75
CA TYR A 37 2.88 -29.86 14.86
C TYR A 37 3.21 -28.47 15.43
N MET A 38 3.05 -27.43 14.61
CA MET A 38 3.32 -26.04 15.00
C MET A 38 2.11 -25.18 14.71
N ALA A 39 1.66 -24.43 15.70
CA ALA A 39 0.56 -23.48 15.57
C ALA A 39 0.95 -22.12 16.18
N SER A 40 0.44 -21.04 15.58
CA SER A 40 0.64 -19.68 16.06
C SER A 40 -0.70 -18.93 16.05
N SER A 41 -0.86 -17.96 16.95
CA SER A 41 -1.95 -16.98 16.95
C SER A 41 -1.42 -15.60 16.56
N LEU A 42 -2.32 -14.76 16.06
CA LEU A 42 -2.02 -13.43 15.56
C LEU A 42 -2.91 -12.40 16.26
N GLN A 43 -2.33 -11.26 16.61
CA GLN A 43 -3.03 -10.06 17.07
C GLN A 43 -2.37 -8.85 16.44
N PHE A 44 -3.12 -8.05 15.69
CA PHE A 44 -2.67 -6.79 15.07
C PHE A 44 -3.86 -6.02 14.51
N GLY A 45 -3.68 -4.73 14.20
CA GLY A 45 -4.67 -3.91 13.49
C GLY A 45 -4.70 -4.17 11.98
N CYS A 46 -5.71 -3.65 11.29
CA CYS A 46 -5.91 -3.87 9.86
C CYS A 46 -4.88 -3.18 8.95
N HIS A 47 -4.34 -2.03 9.38
CA HIS A 47 -3.40 -1.20 8.62
C HIS A 47 -1.93 -1.63 8.75
N VAL A 48 -1.69 -2.93 8.92
CA VAL A 48 -0.37 -3.40 9.34
C VAL A 48 0.49 -3.92 8.21
N GLY A 49 1.76 -3.50 8.18
CA GLY A 49 2.68 -3.90 7.13
C GLY A 49 2.20 -3.42 5.76
N THR A 50 2.50 -4.20 4.72
CA THR A 50 1.89 -3.99 3.41
C THR A 50 0.40 -4.33 3.48
N HIS A 51 -0.45 -3.34 3.23
CA HIS A 51 -1.89 -3.46 3.42
C HIS A 51 -2.66 -2.69 2.35
N VAL A 52 -3.96 -2.92 2.31
CA VAL A 52 -4.90 -2.15 1.48
C VAL A 52 -5.91 -1.44 2.35
N ASP A 53 -6.25 -0.22 1.95
CA ASP A 53 -7.32 0.58 2.55
C ASP A 53 -8.49 0.69 1.57
N GLY A 54 -9.68 0.32 2.04
CA GLY A 54 -10.92 0.50 1.33
C GLY A 54 -11.47 1.93 1.46
N PRO A 55 -12.36 2.37 0.56
CA PRO A 55 -12.93 3.72 0.59
C PRO A 55 -13.64 4.07 1.91
N VAL A 56 -14.21 3.08 2.61
CA VAL A 56 -14.90 3.29 3.90
C VAL A 56 -13.97 3.84 4.99
N HIS A 57 -12.65 3.68 4.85
CA HIS A 57 -11.68 4.21 5.79
C HIS A 57 -11.81 5.74 5.98
N PHE A 58 -12.08 6.47 4.89
CA PHE A 58 -12.23 7.94 4.91
C PHE A 58 -13.59 8.44 4.39
N MET A 59 -14.46 7.55 3.91
CA MET A 59 -15.78 7.92 3.40
C MET A 59 -16.89 7.07 4.00
N ALA A 60 -17.66 7.67 4.92
CA ALA A 60 -18.78 7.01 5.56
C ALA A 60 -19.83 6.53 4.52
N GLY A 61 -20.38 5.33 4.75
CA GLY A 61 -21.38 4.72 3.88
C GLY A 61 -20.82 3.95 2.68
N GLN A 62 -19.50 3.96 2.48
CA GLN A 62 -18.84 3.09 1.51
C GLN A 62 -18.76 1.64 2.01
N SER A 63 -18.46 0.74 1.07
CA SER A 63 -18.30 -0.69 1.33
C SER A 63 -17.00 -1.01 2.09
N SER A 64 -17.08 -1.94 3.04
CA SER A 64 -15.92 -2.56 3.69
C SER A 64 -15.16 -3.48 2.72
N VAL A 65 -13.90 -3.79 3.04
CA VAL A 65 -13.02 -4.52 2.10
C VAL A 65 -13.47 -5.95 1.82
N ASP A 66 -14.23 -6.58 2.72
CA ASP A 66 -14.72 -7.94 2.59
C ASP A 66 -15.86 -8.12 1.58
N VAL A 67 -16.56 -7.03 1.22
CA VAL A 67 -17.67 -7.04 0.27
C VAL A 67 -17.31 -6.46 -1.10
N LEU A 68 -16.14 -5.80 -1.23
CA LEU A 68 -15.62 -5.37 -2.52
C LEU A 68 -15.34 -6.58 -3.44
N SER A 69 -15.56 -6.40 -4.75
CA SER A 69 -15.20 -7.44 -5.74
C SER A 69 -13.70 -7.70 -5.71
N LEU A 70 -13.27 -8.95 -5.92
CA LEU A 70 -11.85 -9.28 -6.08
C LEU A 70 -11.19 -8.52 -7.25
N ASP A 71 -12.00 -8.08 -8.22
CA ASP A 71 -11.56 -7.24 -9.34
C ASP A 71 -11.05 -5.87 -8.87
N ALA A 72 -11.50 -5.37 -7.72
CA ALA A 72 -11.03 -4.11 -7.13
C ALA A 72 -9.56 -4.20 -6.67
N PHE A 73 -9.06 -5.41 -6.44
CA PHE A 73 -7.72 -5.69 -5.90
C PHE A 73 -6.79 -6.37 -6.92
N THR A 74 -7.26 -6.53 -8.17
CA THR A 74 -6.56 -7.25 -9.24
C THR A 74 -6.63 -6.46 -10.54
N GLY A 75 -5.51 -6.36 -11.25
CA GLY A 75 -5.48 -5.67 -12.53
C GLY A 75 -4.07 -5.39 -13.05
N ARG A 76 -3.99 -4.52 -14.04
CA ARG A 76 -2.72 -4.01 -14.58
C ARG A 76 -2.30 -2.76 -13.83
N ALA A 77 -1.03 -2.64 -13.52
CA ALA A 77 -0.47 -1.50 -12.79
C ALA A 77 0.64 -0.86 -13.60
N LEU A 78 0.57 0.46 -13.77
CA LEU A 78 1.71 1.25 -14.22
C LEU A 78 2.59 1.58 -13.00
N VAL A 79 3.83 1.12 -13.01
CA VAL A 79 4.82 1.52 -12.00
C VAL A 79 5.52 2.79 -12.48
N VAL A 80 5.43 3.85 -11.70
CA VAL A 80 5.97 5.17 -12.02
C VAL A 80 7.22 5.41 -11.18
N ASP A 81 8.34 5.76 -11.82
CA ASP A 81 9.53 6.21 -11.10
C ASP A 81 9.24 7.53 -10.36
N ALA A 82 9.37 7.49 -9.04
CA ALA A 82 9.22 8.63 -8.14
C ALA A 82 10.43 8.75 -7.18
N THR A 83 11.55 8.10 -7.51
CA THR A 83 12.73 8.00 -6.63
C THR A 83 13.36 9.35 -6.30
N ALA A 84 13.21 10.34 -7.19
CA ALA A 84 13.66 11.71 -6.96
C ALA A 84 12.99 12.36 -5.74
N ALA A 85 11.70 12.08 -5.50
CA ALA A 85 10.98 12.59 -4.34
C ALA A 85 11.44 11.92 -3.03
N GLY A 86 11.85 10.65 -3.10
CA GLY A 86 12.37 9.90 -1.97
C GLY A 86 13.88 10.03 -1.74
N ALA A 87 14.58 10.92 -2.45
CA ALA A 87 16.05 11.01 -2.41
C ALA A 87 16.57 11.65 -1.11
N ASP A 88 15.91 12.69 -0.62
CA ASP A 88 16.20 13.33 0.66
C ASP A 88 15.21 12.85 1.71
N ALA A 89 15.68 12.07 2.68
CA ALA A 89 14.83 11.53 3.74
C ALA A 89 14.68 12.48 4.94
N ASP A 90 15.43 13.58 4.97
CA ASP A 90 15.41 14.56 6.05
C ASP A 90 14.48 15.75 5.74
N ALA A 91 13.90 15.80 4.54
CA ALA A 91 12.99 16.85 4.10
C ALA A 91 11.67 16.26 3.58
N PRO A 92 10.51 16.84 3.95
CA PRO A 92 9.25 16.40 3.38
C PRO A 92 9.21 16.70 1.88
N SER A 93 8.62 15.78 1.11
CA SER A 93 8.44 15.94 -0.33
C SER A 93 7.03 15.54 -0.76
N LEU A 94 6.54 16.18 -1.82
CA LEU A 94 5.28 15.87 -2.45
C LEU A 94 5.52 15.26 -3.84
N LEU A 95 4.70 14.26 -4.15
CA LEU A 95 4.61 13.63 -5.45
C LEU A 95 3.69 14.47 -6.31
N GLU A 96 4.26 15.11 -7.33
CA GLU A 96 3.53 16.06 -8.17
C GLU A 96 2.89 15.41 -9.39
N LYS A 97 1.79 16.00 -9.88
CA LYS A 97 1.08 15.52 -11.08
C LYS A 97 1.95 15.42 -12.34
N THR A 98 3.08 16.14 -12.38
CA THR A 98 4.07 16.04 -13.46
C THR A 98 4.67 14.65 -13.61
N LEU A 99 4.64 13.82 -12.56
CA LEU A 99 5.05 12.41 -12.63
C LEU A 99 4.25 11.61 -13.66
N LEU A 100 2.99 12.00 -13.91
CA LEU A 100 2.09 11.34 -14.87
C LEU A 100 2.07 12.01 -16.25
N ARG A 101 2.85 13.08 -16.45
CA ARG A 101 2.86 13.82 -17.72
C ARG A 101 3.32 12.91 -18.87
N GLY A 102 2.47 12.76 -19.88
CA GLY A 102 2.78 11.97 -21.08
C GLY A 102 2.71 10.46 -20.88
N ARG A 103 2.22 9.98 -19.72
CA ARG A 103 1.96 8.57 -19.46
C ARG A 103 0.52 8.24 -19.86
N ASP A 104 0.32 7.07 -20.47
CA ASP A 104 -1.02 6.57 -20.81
C ASP A 104 -1.56 5.72 -19.65
N LEU A 105 -2.75 6.07 -19.18
CA LEU A 105 -3.43 5.39 -18.08
C LEU A 105 -4.65 4.58 -18.55
N LYS A 106 -4.93 4.54 -19.86
CA LYS A 106 -6.19 3.99 -20.38
C LYS A 106 -6.36 2.48 -20.14
N ASP A 107 -5.26 1.72 -20.18
CA ASP A 107 -5.28 0.26 -20.08
C ASP A 107 -4.64 -0.26 -18.78
N VAL A 108 -4.59 0.58 -17.75
CA VAL A 108 -4.12 0.21 -16.41
C VAL A 108 -5.20 0.48 -15.37
N ASP A 109 -5.26 -0.39 -14.38
CA ASP A 109 -6.17 -0.32 -13.25
C ASP A 109 -5.53 0.38 -12.05
N PHE A 110 -4.20 0.36 -11.94
CA PHE A 110 -3.47 0.93 -10.81
C PHE A 110 -2.29 1.80 -11.26
N VAL A 111 -1.94 2.77 -10.42
CA VAL A 111 -0.64 3.45 -10.46
C VAL A 111 0.12 3.09 -9.20
N LEU A 112 1.34 2.57 -9.35
CA LEU A 112 2.25 2.29 -8.24
C LEU A 112 3.43 3.27 -8.28
N LEU A 113 3.62 4.05 -7.22
CA LEU A 113 4.65 5.09 -7.15
C LEU A 113 5.89 4.51 -6.47
N ALA A 114 6.96 4.33 -7.25
CA ALA A 114 8.22 3.78 -6.78
C ALA A 114 9.12 4.89 -6.24
N THR A 115 9.03 5.19 -4.94
CA THR A 115 9.81 6.25 -4.30
C THR A 115 11.17 5.78 -3.77
N GLY A 116 11.35 4.45 -3.66
CA GLY A 116 12.51 3.82 -3.04
C GLY A 116 12.52 3.94 -1.52
N TRP A 117 11.39 4.30 -0.90
CA TRP A 117 11.28 4.54 0.53
C TRP A 117 11.30 3.25 1.36
N ASP A 118 10.98 2.11 0.75
CA ASP A 118 11.09 0.77 1.33
C ASP A 118 12.48 0.44 1.88
N ARG A 119 13.55 1.13 1.40
CA ARG A 119 14.90 1.03 1.97
C ARG A 119 14.97 1.41 3.46
N LEU A 120 14.04 2.25 3.92
CA LEU A 120 13.93 2.70 5.31
C LEU A 120 13.02 1.79 6.15
N TRP A 121 12.42 0.73 5.58
CA TRP A 121 11.52 -0.16 6.31
C TRP A 121 12.13 -0.64 7.63
N ARG A 122 11.36 -0.53 8.72
CA ARG A 122 11.77 -0.82 10.11
C ARG A 122 12.93 0.02 10.65
N GLN A 123 13.33 1.08 9.96
CA GLN A 123 14.26 2.09 10.47
C GLN A 123 13.49 3.24 11.13
N PRO A 124 14.07 3.95 12.12
CA PRO A 124 13.41 5.08 12.78
C PRO A 124 12.97 6.22 11.86
N GLY A 125 13.57 6.33 10.66
CA GLY A 125 13.24 7.35 9.66
C GLY A 125 12.05 7.00 8.76
N TYR A 126 11.54 5.76 8.79
CA TYR A 126 10.47 5.34 7.87
C TYR A 126 9.20 6.19 7.96
N TYR A 127 8.79 6.53 9.20
CA TYR A 127 7.62 7.36 9.50
C TYR A 127 7.99 8.83 9.67
N ARG A 128 9.00 9.33 8.95
CA ARG A 128 9.39 10.74 8.96
C ARG A 128 9.51 11.25 7.53
N HIS A 129 8.86 12.36 7.21
CA HIS A 129 9.10 13.08 5.94
C HIS A 129 8.99 12.24 4.66
N TRP A 130 8.17 11.18 4.65
CA TRP A 130 8.02 10.34 3.45
C TRP A 130 7.38 11.12 2.30
N PRO A 131 7.70 10.77 1.03
CA PRO A 131 7.01 11.32 -0.12
C PRO A 131 5.52 11.00 -0.07
N SER A 132 4.67 12.02 -0.16
CA SER A 132 3.20 11.88 -0.10
C SER A 132 2.57 12.44 -1.37
N LEU A 133 1.32 12.12 -1.67
CA LEU A 133 0.63 12.69 -2.84
C LEU A 133 0.41 14.20 -2.64
N SER A 134 0.68 15.01 -3.67
CA SER A 134 0.08 16.34 -3.72
C SER A 134 -1.42 16.22 -4.01
N GLU A 135 -2.21 17.18 -3.54
CA GLU A 135 -3.67 17.23 -3.78
C GLU A 135 -3.98 17.20 -5.29
N ASP A 136 -3.17 17.92 -6.08
CA ASP A 136 -3.21 17.96 -7.54
C ASP A 136 -2.99 16.57 -8.17
N LEU A 137 -2.05 15.78 -7.64
CA LEU A 137 -1.81 14.41 -8.10
C LEU A 137 -2.95 13.48 -7.68
N ALA A 138 -3.45 13.61 -6.44
CA ALA A 138 -4.57 12.81 -5.95
C ALA A 138 -5.83 13.02 -6.81
N HIS A 139 -6.17 14.27 -7.14
CA HIS A 139 -7.29 14.58 -8.03
C HIS A 139 -7.09 14.04 -9.45
N LEU A 140 -5.87 14.10 -9.99
CA LEU A 140 -5.57 13.54 -11.31
C LEU A 140 -5.78 12.02 -11.31
N LEU A 141 -5.29 11.32 -10.30
CA LEU A 141 -5.47 9.87 -10.15
C LEU A 141 -6.95 9.50 -10.03
N ALA A 142 -7.69 10.20 -9.15
CA ALA A 142 -9.12 10.03 -8.95
C ALA A 142 -9.94 10.23 -10.24
N ALA A 143 -9.56 11.19 -11.06
CA ALA A 143 -10.22 11.46 -12.34
C ALA A 143 -9.83 10.49 -13.47
N SER A 144 -8.85 9.60 -13.25
CA SER A 144 -8.29 8.74 -14.31
C SER A 144 -9.00 7.39 -14.46
N GLY A 145 -10.02 7.09 -13.64
CA GLY A 145 -10.76 5.83 -13.71
C GLY A 145 -9.97 4.62 -13.19
N LEU A 146 -8.96 4.86 -12.37
CA LEU A 146 -8.16 3.82 -11.72
C LEU A 146 -8.96 3.14 -10.61
N LYS A 147 -8.64 1.89 -10.32
CA LYS A 147 -9.11 1.14 -9.15
C LYS A 147 -8.37 1.52 -7.87
N GLY A 148 -7.13 1.98 -7.98
CA GLY A 148 -6.34 2.33 -6.81
C GLY A 148 -4.96 2.91 -7.11
N VAL A 149 -4.33 3.38 -6.04
CA VAL A 149 -2.94 3.88 -6.05
C VAL A 149 -2.15 3.13 -4.98
N GLY A 150 -0.91 2.76 -5.28
CA GLY A 150 -0.02 2.11 -4.33
C GLY A 150 1.33 2.80 -4.20
N LEU A 151 1.93 2.76 -3.00
CA LEU A 151 3.22 3.38 -2.71
C LEU A 151 4.07 2.47 -1.83
N ASP A 152 5.38 2.65 -1.92
CA ASP A 152 6.37 2.07 -1.01
C ASP A 152 6.63 2.94 0.25
N THR A 153 5.69 3.85 0.55
CA THR A 153 5.68 4.77 1.70
C THR A 153 4.64 4.33 2.74
N PRO A 154 4.73 4.82 4.00
CA PRO A 154 3.77 4.49 5.05
C PRO A 154 2.40 5.14 4.88
N SER A 155 2.25 6.14 4.02
CA SER A 155 0.95 6.68 3.69
C SER A 155 0.90 7.41 2.34
N VAL A 156 -0.29 7.52 1.74
CA VAL A 156 -0.59 8.49 0.66
C VAL A 156 -0.56 9.95 1.15
N ASP A 157 -0.79 10.18 2.45
CA ASP A 157 -0.90 11.51 3.04
C ASP A 157 0.36 11.95 3.79
N VAL A 158 0.51 13.26 3.97
CA VAL A 158 1.53 13.83 4.87
C VAL A 158 1.12 13.68 6.34
N VAL A 159 2.12 13.63 7.25
CA VAL A 159 1.91 13.54 8.72
C VAL A 159 0.94 14.60 9.24
N THR A 160 0.96 15.81 8.69
CA THR A 160 0.14 16.94 9.15
C THR A 160 -1.31 16.89 8.66
N GLY A 161 -1.69 15.85 7.92
CA GLY A 161 -2.96 15.72 7.24
C GLY A 161 -2.91 16.33 5.85
N SER A 162 -3.25 15.52 4.84
CA SER A 162 -3.68 15.95 3.51
C SER A 162 -5.00 15.24 3.19
N GLU A 163 -5.61 15.61 2.06
CA GLU A 163 -6.91 15.07 1.66
C GLU A 163 -6.77 13.90 0.67
N ALA A 164 -5.58 13.32 0.48
CA ALA A 164 -5.36 12.33 -0.56
C ALA A 164 -6.18 11.06 -0.30
N HIS A 165 -6.25 10.60 0.94
CA HIS A 165 -7.17 9.53 1.32
C HIS A 165 -8.63 9.85 0.98
N SER A 166 -9.12 11.02 1.41
CA SER A 166 -10.49 11.47 1.16
C SER A 166 -10.82 11.56 -0.34
N ILE A 167 -9.88 12.09 -1.14
CA ILE A 167 -10.01 12.26 -2.59
C ILE A 167 -10.05 10.90 -3.29
N CYS A 168 -9.15 9.98 -2.94
CA CYS A 168 -9.16 8.61 -3.47
C CYS A 168 -10.45 7.87 -3.09
N ALA A 169 -10.86 7.96 -1.83
CA ALA A 169 -12.09 7.33 -1.33
C ALA A 169 -13.35 7.85 -2.05
N ALA A 170 -13.41 9.15 -2.35
CA ALA A 170 -14.50 9.74 -3.13
C ALA A 170 -14.61 9.18 -4.55
N ALA A 171 -13.50 8.73 -5.13
CA ALA A 171 -13.45 8.05 -6.42
C ALA A 171 -13.62 6.52 -6.30
N SER A 172 -13.94 5.99 -5.10
CA SER A 172 -14.01 4.56 -4.81
C SER A 172 -12.70 3.81 -5.09
N MET A 173 -11.57 4.51 -5.01
CA MET A 173 -10.24 3.92 -5.15
C MET A 173 -9.79 3.28 -3.83
N ILE A 174 -9.04 2.18 -3.95
CA ILE A 174 -8.27 1.63 -2.83
C ILE A 174 -6.87 2.24 -2.78
N ASN A 175 -6.32 2.36 -1.58
CA ASN A 175 -4.91 2.69 -1.37
C ASN A 175 -4.14 1.42 -1.01
N ILE A 176 -2.88 1.31 -1.47
CA ILE A 176 -1.98 0.22 -1.11
C ILE A 176 -0.69 0.81 -0.53
N GLU A 177 -0.48 0.63 0.76
CA GLU A 177 0.61 1.27 1.49
C GLU A 177 1.68 0.26 1.90
N ASN A 178 2.89 0.76 2.18
CA ASN A 178 4.05 -0.04 2.57
C ASN A 178 4.40 -1.16 1.56
N LEU A 179 4.30 -0.91 0.26
CA LEU A 179 4.84 -1.81 -0.76
C LEU A 179 6.38 -1.83 -0.69
N LYS A 180 6.99 -2.84 -1.31
CA LYS A 180 8.45 -2.90 -1.50
C LYS A 180 8.82 -3.35 -2.91
N GLY A 181 10.06 -3.09 -3.31
CA GLY A 181 10.61 -3.61 -4.55
C GLY A 181 9.94 -3.04 -5.81
N LEU A 182 9.38 -1.83 -5.72
CA LEU A 182 8.79 -1.13 -6.86
C LEU A 182 9.85 -0.54 -7.80
N VAL A 183 10.99 -0.08 -7.28
CA VAL A 183 12.06 0.57 -8.08
C VAL A 183 12.54 -0.28 -9.25
N PRO A 184 12.81 -1.60 -9.12
CA PRO A 184 13.18 -2.46 -10.26
C PRO A 184 12.10 -2.59 -11.35
N LEU A 185 10.86 -2.20 -11.04
CA LEU A 185 9.71 -2.24 -11.95
C LEU A 185 9.36 -0.88 -12.54
N ALA A 186 10.09 0.18 -12.18
CA ALA A 186 9.87 1.53 -12.67
C ALA A 186 9.69 1.59 -14.20
N ASP A 187 8.71 2.39 -14.61
CA ASP A 187 8.28 2.62 -16.00
C ASP A 187 7.73 1.40 -16.74
N LYS A 188 7.39 0.33 -16.03
CA LYS A 188 6.76 -0.87 -16.61
C LYS A 188 5.27 -0.92 -16.27
N VAL A 189 4.51 -1.53 -17.19
CA VAL A 189 3.16 -2.03 -16.88
C VAL A 189 3.28 -3.49 -16.45
N VAL A 190 2.80 -3.80 -15.26
CA VAL A 190 2.81 -5.15 -14.67
C VAL A 190 1.39 -5.61 -14.42
N ASN A 191 1.17 -6.93 -14.36
CA ASN A 191 0.00 -7.45 -13.69
C ASN A 191 0.22 -7.38 -12.17
N PHE A 192 -0.83 -7.06 -11.42
CA PHE A 192 -0.76 -6.73 -10.00
C PHE A 192 -1.95 -7.31 -9.23
N GLN A 193 -1.68 -7.77 -8.01
CA GLN A 193 -2.67 -8.27 -7.06
C GLN A 193 -2.32 -7.83 -5.64
N ALA A 194 -3.32 -7.37 -4.89
CA ALA A 194 -3.23 -7.02 -3.47
C ALA A 194 -4.50 -7.47 -2.73
N LEU A 195 -4.72 -8.78 -2.66
CA LEU A 195 -5.94 -9.35 -2.10
C LEU A 195 -5.96 -9.24 -0.56
N PRO A 196 -7.00 -8.63 0.05
CA PRO A 196 -7.16 -8.56 1.50
C PRO A 196 -7.57 -9.89 2.12
N LEU A 197 -7.32 -10.04 3.41
CA LEU A 197 -8.07 -11.02 4.21
C LEU A 197 -9.54 -10.63 4.20
N LYS A 198 -10.42 -11.63 4.10
CA LYS A 198 -11.87 -11.41 4.13
C LYS A 198 -12.36 -11.27 5.57
N LEU A 199 -12.10 -10.11 6.18
CA LEU A 199 -12.49 -9.77 7.56
C LEU A 199 -13.79 -8.98 7.54
N GLU A 200 -14.83 -9.50 8.19
CA GLU A 200 -16.17 -8.92 8.17
C GLU A 200 -16.17 -7.45 8.64
N GLY A 201 -16.64 -6.56 7.77
CA GLY A 201 -16.90 -5.16 8.12
C GLY A 201 -15.68 -4.28 8.34
N THR A 202 -14.47 -4.71 7.92
CA THR A 202 -13.25 -3.91 8.13
C THR A 202 -12.97 -2.93 6.99
N GLU A 203 -12.31 -1.83 7.34
CA GLU A 203 -11.87 -0.77 6.44
C GLU A 203 -10.59 -1.10 5.67
N ALA A 204 -9.77 -2.00 6.21
CA ALA A 204 -8.47 -2.34 5.67
C ALA A 204 -8.12 -3.81 5.92
N SER A 205 -7.00 -4.25 5.35
CA SER A 205 -6.42 -5.56 5.64
C SER A 205 -4.95 -5.65 5.22
N PRO A 206 -4.08 -6.34 5.98
CA PRO A 206 -2.77 -6.73 5.47
C PRO A 206 -2.92 -7.63 4.24
N VAL A 207 -1.99 -7.49 3.29
CA VAL A 207 -2.02 -8.22 2.02
C VAL A 207 -0.70 -8.89 1.71
N ARG A 208 -0.78 -9.94 0.88
CA ARG A 208 0.38 -10.40 0.11
C ARG A 208 0.30 -9.82 -1.30
N ALA A 209 0.86 -8.63 -1.47
CA ALA A 209 0.93 -7.93 -2.74
C ALA A 209 1.97 -8.58 -3.66
N VAL A 210 1.59 -8.86 -4.90
CA VAL A 210 2.45 -9.47 -5.91
C VAL A 210 2.30 -8.78 -7.25
N ALA A 211 3.37 -8.82 -8.04
CA ALA A 211 3.35 -8.42 -9.44
C ALA A 211 4.02 -9.46 -10.34
N TRP A 212 3.67 -9.44 -11.62
CA TRP A 212 4.39 -10.19 -12.65
C TRP A 212 4.29 -9.48 -14.00
N LEU A 213 5.28 -9.76 -14.85
CA LEU A 213 5.29 -9.30 -16.24
C LEU A 213 4.75 -10.43 -17.12
N ASP A 214 3.99 -10.07 -18.15
CA ASP A 214 3.73 -10.99 -19.25
C ASP A 214 5.07 -11.22 -19.98
N ASN A 215 5.40 -12.50 -20.17
CA ASN A 215 6.64 -12.91 -20.82
C ASN A 215 6.68 -12.49 -22.29
#